data_AF-A0A1Y5D011-F1
#
_entry.id   AF-A0A1Y5D011-F1
#
_cell.length_a   1.000
_cell.length_b   1.000
_cell.length_c   1.000
_cell.angle_alpha   90.00
_cell.angle_beta   90.00
_cell.angle_gamma   90.00
#
_symmetry.space_group_name_H-M   'P 1'
#
loop_
_entity.id
_entity.type
_entity.pdbx_description
1 polymer ?
#
loop_
_entity_poly.entity_id
_entity_poly.type
_entity_poly.pdbx_seq_one_letter_code
_entity_poly.pdbx_strand_id
1 'polypeptide(L)'
;MKFRDIKKSAIICVIFGVGLLVLFSISGKVPNRENLTKIEGKIDWVKATGKHGDTLRFKFQEDDTHLVYHSIGGQTSKTHSALAKRGAHISVLYDQTDSHSPPFDENEYHTIYELMQDGNIVRSYDVMVEKYAANSRLAGWMGLGSLIFSAGLFLAYNRKKNAN
;
A
#
# COMPACT_ATOMS: atom_id res chain seq x y z
N MET A 1 -23.69 25.84 -13.44
CA MET A 1 -22.56 26.07 -12.52
C MET A 1 -22.20 27.55 -12.53
N LYS A 2 -22.13 28.23 -11.37
CA LYS A 2 -21.84 29.68 -11.34
C LYS A 2 -20.36 29.91 -11.67
N PHE A 3 -20.04 31.09 -12.21
CA PHE A 3 -18.68 31.44 -12.67
C PHE A 3 -17.61 31.32 -11.59
N ARG A 4 -17.99 31.58 -10.33
CA ARG A 4 -17.16 31.44 -9.13
C ARG A 4 -16.87 29.97 -8.77
N ASP A 5 -17.74 29.05 -9.17
CA ASP A 5 -17.62 27.62 -8.86
C ASP A 5 -16.56 26.97 -9.76
N ILE A 6 -16.45 27.37 -11.04
CA ILE A 6 -15.42 26.87 -11.98
C ILE A 6 -14.01 27.16 -11.47
N LYS A 7 -13.76 28.40 -11.03
CA LYS A 7 -12.46 28.81 -10.45
C LYS A 7 -12.12 28.03 -9.18
N LYS A 8 -13.09 27.87 -8.27
CA LYS A 8 -12.89 27.12 -7.04
C LYS A 8 -12.56 25.65 -7.32
N SER A 9 -13.31 25.00 -8.21
CA SER A 9 -13.05 23.61 -8.61
C SER A 9 -11.67 23.46 -9.25
N ALA A 10 -11.24 24.38 -10.11
CA ALA A 10 -9.91 24.33 -10.71
C ALA A 10 -8.80 24.40 -9.65
N ILE A 11 -8.90 25.30 -8.66
CA ILE A 11 -7.93 25.42 -7.56
C ILE A 11 -7.88 24.13 -6.72
N ILE A 12 -9.04 23.55 -6.39
CA ILE A 12 -9.11 22.29 -5.63
C ILE A 12 -8.42 21.16 -6.42
N CYS A 13 -8.68 21.04 -7.72
CA CYS A 13 -8.00 20.06 -8.58
C CYS A 13 -6.49 20.28 -8.64
N VAL A 14 -6.01 21.53 -8.66
CA VAL A 14 -4.56 21.81 -8.60
C VAL A 14 -3.98 21.31 -7.28
N ILE A 15 -4.57 21.68 -6.14
CA ILE A 15 -4.08 21.28 -4.81
C ILE A 15 -4.07 19.74 -4.69
N PHE A 16 -5.15 19.09 -5.10
CA PHE A 16 -5.25 17.63 -5.12
C PHE A 16 -4.19 17.00 -6.03
N GLY A 17 -4.01 17.55 -7.23
CA GLY A 17 -3.02 17.05 -8.19
C GLY A 17 -1.58 17.16 -7.69
N VAL A 18 -1.22 18.32 -7.13
CA VAL A 18 0.09 18.52 -6.50
C VAL A 18 0.29 17.57 -5.33
N GLY A 19 -0.72 17.41 -4.47
CA GLY A 19 -0.66 16.48 -3.34
C GLY A 19 -0.36 15.04 -3.78
N LEU A 20 -1.01 14.57 -4.85
CA LEU A 20 -0.76 13.24 -5.41
C LEU A 20 0.64 13.10 -6.04
N LEU A 21 1.16 14.14 -6.69
CA LEU A 21 2.54 14.14 -7.23
C LEU A 21 3.59 14.14 -6.11
N VAL A 22 3.34 14.83 -5.00
CA VAL A 22 4.18 14.73 -3.80
C VAL A 22 4.15 13.31 -3.26
N LEU A 23 2.97 12.69 -3.12
CA LEU A 23 2.84 11.30 -2.67
C LEU A 23 3.60 10.35 -3.60
N PHE A 24 3.46 10.50 -4.91
CA PHE A 24 4.21 9.72 -5.90
C PHE A 24 5.74 9.82 -5.70
N SER A 25 6.24 11.02 -5.39
CA SER A 25 7.67 11.28 -5.24
C SER A 25 8.29 10.63 -3.98
N ILE A 26 7.48 10.43 -2.94
CA ILE A 26 7.95 9.91 -1.64
C ILE A 26 7.53 8.45 -1.37
N SER A 27 6.53 7.93 -2.10
CA SER A 27 5.94 6.61 -1.87
C SER A 27 6.51 5.54 -2.81
N GLY A 28 6.27 4.26 -2.50
CA GLY A 28 6.60 3.12 -3.36
C GLY A 28 8.04 2.62 -3.24
N LYS A 29 8.77 3.13 -2.25
CA LYS A 29 10.05 2.56 -1.85
C LYS A 29 9.79 1.29 -1.05
N VAL A 30 10.46 0.23 -1.45
CA VAL A 30 10.54 -1.04 -0.73
C VAL A 30 11.98 -1.18 -0.25
N PRO A 31 12.24 -1.56 1.01
CA PRO A 31 13.60 -1.79 1.51
C PRO A 31 14.31 -2.85 0.67
N ASN A 32 15.61 -2.68 0.40
CA ASN A 32 16.39 -3.69 -0.31
C ASN A 32 16.28 -5.04 0.39
N ARG A 33 16.15 -6.13 -0.39
CA ARG A 33 15.98 -7.49 0.14
C ARG A 33 17.06 -7.88 1.15
N GLU A 34 18.29 -7.42 0.96
CA GLU A 34 19.44 -7.67 1.85
C GLU A 34 19.30 -7.02 3.23
N ASN A 35 18.48 -5.96 3.35
CA ASN A 35 18.20 -5.27 4.60
C ASN A 35 17.01 -5.89 5.35
N LEU A 36 16.33 -6.87 4.74
CA LEU A 36 15.20 -7.54 5.37
C LEU A 36 15.68 -8.65 6.30
N THR A 37 14.97 -8.79 7.41
CA THR A 37 15.22 -9.87 8.36
C THR A 37 14.39 -11.09 7.98
N LYS A 38 15.02 -12.27 8.03
CA LYS A 38 14.33 -13.55 7.86
C LYS A 38 13.88 -14.10 9.21
N ILE A 39 12.65 -14.57 9.27
CA ILE A 39 12.11 -15.36 10.37
C ILE A 39 11.35 -16.55 9.79
N GLU A 40 11.51 -17.72 10.42
CA GLU A 40 10.89 -18.96 9.97
C GLU A 40 10.42 -19.83 11.13
N GLY A 41 9.38 -20.62 10.90
CA GLY A 41 8.79 -21.45 11.94
C GLY A 41 7.36 -21.86 11.64
N LYS A 42 6.66 -22.32 12.67
CA LYS A 42 5.23 -22.63 12.61
C LYS A 42 4.41 -21.43 13.06
N ILE A 43 3.28 -21.21 12.41
CA ILE A 43 2.34 -20.15 12.76
C ILE A 43 1.62 -20.52 14.06
N ASP A 44 1.59 -19.59 15.01
CA ASP A 44 0.80 -19.69 16.24
C ASP A 44 -0.66 -19.33 15.93
N TRP A 45 -0.85 -18.12 15.40
CA TRP A 45 -2.14 -17.62 14.99
C TRP A 45 -2.04 -16.74 13.75
N VAL A 46 -3.15 -16.67 13.02
CA VAL A 46 -3.37 -15.75 11.91
C VAL A 46 -4.76 -15.13 12.06
N LYS A 47 -4.86 -13.83 11.84
CA LYS A 47 -6.10 -13.06 11.93
C LYS A 47 -6.26 -12.17 10.71
N ALA A 48 -7.37 -12.35 10.00
CA ALA A 48 -7.80 -11.41 8.98
C ALA A 48 -8.34 -10.13 9.65
N THR A 49 -7.87 -8.99 9.19
CA THR A 49 -8.16 -7.64 9.70
C THR A 49 -8.30 -6.66 8.54
N GLY A 50 -8.59 -5.40 8.83
CA GLY A 50 -8.79 -4.38 7.81
C GLY A 50 -10.16 -4.44 7.14
N LYS A 51 -10.38 -3.54 6.17
CA LYS A 51 -11.64 -3.44 5.46
C LYS A 51 -11.78 -4.65 4.53
N HIS A 52 -12.76 -5.52 4.80
CA HIS A 52 -12.98 -6.79 4.08
C HIS A 52 -11.99 -7.92 4.40
N GLY A 53 -11.22 -7.84 5.50
CA GLY A 53 -10.32 -8.93 5.90
C GLY A 53 -9.10 -9.08 4.98
N ASP A 54 -8.71 -7.99 4.32
CA ASP A 54 -7.67 -7.97 3.30
C ASP A 54 -6.24 -7.88 3.86
N THR A 55 -6.11 -7.54 5.14
CA THR A 55 -4.86 -7.43 5.90
C THR A 55 -4.73 -8.61 6.84
N LEU A 56 -3.63 -9.34 6.80
CA LEU A 56 -3.42 -10.50 7.67
C LEU A 56 -2.39 -10.15 8.73
N ARG A 57 -2.74 -10.35 9.99
CA ARG A 57 -1.83 -10.26 11.12
C ARG A 57 -1.54 -11.67 11.61
N PHE A 58 -0.30 -11.95 11.99
CA PHE A 58 0.08 -13.27 12.44
C PHE A 58 1.37 -13.23 13.26
N LYS A 59 1.66 -14.35 13.91
CA LYS A 59 2.86 -14.55 14.74
C LYS A 59 3.28 -16.03 14.70
N PHE A 60 4.55 -16.29 14.98
CA PHE A 60 5.12 -17.63 15.09
C PHE A 60 5.02 -18.20 16.52
N GLN A 61 5.04 -19.53 16.67
CA GLN A 61 4.90 -20.18 17.99
C GLN A 61 6.04 -19.88 18.97
N GLU A 62 7.24 -19.67 18.46
CA GLU A 62 8.46 -19.51 19.27
C GLU A 62 9.07 -18.10 19.14
N ASP A 63 8.32 -17.14 18.58
CA ASP A 63 8.80 -15.77 18.34
C ASP A 63 7.69 -14.74 18.56
N ASP A 64 7.96 -13.74 19.39
CA ASP A 64 7.01 -12.70 19.80
C ASP A 64 6.80 -11.58 18.76
N THR A 65 7.51 -11.62 17.63
CA THR A 65 7.39 -10.64 16.55
C THR A 65 6.01 -10.71 15.90
N HIS A 66 5.28 -9.59 15.97
CA HIS A 66 4.00 -9.46 15.30
C HIS A 66 4.21 -9.01 13.86
N LEU A 67 3.62 -9.76 12.93
CA LEU A 67 3.84 -9.57 11.51
C LEU A 67 2.54 -9.20 10.83
N VAL A 68 2.65 -8.39 9.78
CA VAL A 68 1.52 -7.94 8.99
C VAL A 68 1.79 -8.10 7.50
N TYR A 69 0.78 -8.67 6.85
CA TYR A 69 0.67 -8.76 5.42
C TYR A 69 -0.36 -7.72 4.96
N HIS A 70 0.07 -6.79 4.09
CA HIS A 70 -0.82 -5.85 3.42
C HIS A 70 -1.33 -6.39 2.07
N SER A 71 -2.57 -6.01 1.73
CA SER A 71 -3.26 -6.40 0.48
C SER A 71 -2.63 -5.81 -0.79
N ILE A 72 -1.73 -4.83 -0.66
CA ILE A 72 -1.01 -4.20 -1.80
C ILE A 72 -0.31 -5.25 -2.66
N GLY A 73 0.24 -6.30 -2.06
CA GLY A 73 0.89 -7.41 -2.80
C GLY A 73 -0.08 -8.34 -3.54
N GLY A 74 -1.39 -8.27 -3.26
CA GLY A 74 -2.40 -9.19 -3.74
C GLY A 74 -2.17 -10.64 -3.30
N GLN A 75 -3.14 -11.53 -3.56
CA GLN A 75 -3.14 -12.92 -3.11
C GLN A 75 -3.43 -13.11 -1.60
N THR A 76 -4.23 -12.24 -0.99
CA THR A 76 -4.62 -12.37 0.43
C THR A 76 -5.22 -13.74 0.74
N SER A 77 -6.15 -14.24 -0.09
CA SER A 77 -6.79 -15.56 0.13
C SER A 77 -5.79 -16.72 0.11
N LYS A 78 -4.87 -16.72 -0.87
CA LYS A 78 -3.79 -17.72 -0.96
C LYS A 78 -2.86 -17.62 0.25
N THR A 79 -2.50 -16.41 0.65
CA THR A 79 -1.62 -16.16 1.80
C THR A 79 -2.26 -16.58 3.11
N HIS A 80 -3.54 -16.26 3.32
CA HIS A 80 -4.29 -16.70 4.48
C HIS A 80 -4.36 -18.22 4.55
N SER A 81 -4.65 -18.87 3.41
CA SER A 81 -4.67 -20.34 3.33
C SER A 81 -3.30 -20.97 3.64
N ALA A 82 -2.21 -20.33 3.19
CA ALA A 82 -0.85 -20.77 3.51
C ALA A 82 -0.54 -20.65 5.01
N LEU A 83 -0.83 -19.48 5.61
CA LEU A 83 -0.62 -19.21 7.03
C LEU A 83 -1.49 -20.07 7.95
N ALA A 84 -2.72 -20.38 7.53
CA ALA A 84 -3.67 -21.18 8.32
C ALA A 84 -3.42 -22.70 8.22
N LYS A 85 -2.53 -23.16 7.33
CA LYS A 85 -2.23 -24.59 7.17
C LYS A 85 -1.47 -25.10 8.40
N ARG A 86 -2.13 -25.95 9.19
CA ARG A 86 -1.54 -26.55 10.39
C ARG A 86 -0.25 -27.31 10.07
N GLY A 87 0.78 -27.06 10.88
CA GLY A 87 2.07 -27.75 10.79
C GLY A 87 2.94 -27.34 9.60
N ALA A 88 2.47 -26.41 8.75
CA ALA A 88 3.29 -25.88 7.66
C ALA A 88 4.46 -25.07 8.22
N HIS A 89 5.61 -25.19 7.55
CA HIS A 89 6.76 -24.36 7.86
C HIS A 89 6.69 -23.09 7.00
N ILE A 90 6.59 -21.94 7.66
CA ILE A 90 6.51 -20.63 7.01
C ILE A 90 7.84 -19.92 7.18
N SER A 91 8.32 -19.28 6.12
CA SER A 91 9.46 -18.35 6.16
C SER A 91 9.00 -17.02 5.58
N VAL A 92 9.35 -15.91 6.23
CA VAL A 92 9.06 -14.57 5.73
C VAL A 92 10.30 -13.69 5.79
N LEU A 93 10.31 -12.68 4.92
CA LEU A 93 11.21 -11.54 5.03
C LEU A 93 10.41 -10.32 5.47
N TYR A 94 10.89 -9.61 6.47
CA TYR A 94 10.23 -8.42 7.03
C TYR A 94 11.23 -7.31 7.33
N ASP A 95 10.73 -6.08 7.43
CA ASP A 95 11.53 -4.92 7.84
C ASP A 95 11.36 -4.65 9.34
N GLN A 96 12.45 -4.73 10.10
CA GLN A 96 12.46 -4.44 11.54
C GLN A 96 12.27 -2.96 11.85
N THR A 97 12.62 -2.08 10.91
CA THR A 97 12.57 -0.62 11.09
C THR A 97 11.23 -0.01 10.72
N ASP A 98 10.39 -0.77 10.02
CA ASP A 98 9.06 -0.36 9.56
C ASP A 98 7.99 -1.13 10.34
N SER A 99 7.64 -0.59 11.51
CA SER A 99 6.53 -1.08 12.34
C SER A 99 5.38 -0.07 12.38
N HIS A 100 4.17 -0.58 12.60
CA HIS A 100 3.02 0.26 12.89
C HIS A 100 2.18 -0.32 14.01
N SER A 101 1.60 0.57 14.82
CA SER A 101 0.65 0.22 15.87
C SER A 101 -0.76 0.66 15.45
N PRO A 102 -1.67 -0.28 15.16
CA PRO A 102 -3.06 0.03 14.92
C PRO A 102 -3.68 0.77 16.13
N PRO A 103 -4.62 1.69 15.91
CA PRO A 103 -5.35 2.29 17.03
C PRO A 103 -6.01 1.22 17.90
N PHE A 104 -5.86 1.32 19.22
CA PHE A 104 -6.40 0.38 20.21
C PHE A 104 -5.81 -1.04 20.18
N ASP A 105 -4.60 -1.20 19.62
CA ASP A 105 -3.79 -2.42 19.68
C ASP A 105 -2.42 -2.05 20.24
N GLU A 106 -1.99 -2.70 21.34
CA GLU A 106 -0.70 -2.42 21.98
C GLU A 106 0.48 -3.06 21.22
N ASN A 107 0.19 -3.91 20.24
CA ASN A 107 1.23 -4.59 19.48
C ASN A 107 1.77 -3.73 18.33
N GLU A 108 3.06 -3.84 18.09
CA GLU A 108 3.74 -3.29 16.91
C GLU A 108 3.84 -4.34 15.82
N TYR A 109 3.33 -4.03 14.63
CA TYR A 109 3.32 -4.98 13.52
C TYR A 109 4.32 -4.60 12.45
N HIS A 110 5.18 -5.55 12.06
CA HIS A 110 6.18 -5.36 11.02
C HIS A 110 5.72 -5.87 9.67
N THR A 111 5.88 -5.05 8.64
CA THR A 111 5.48 -5.39 7.27
C THR A 111 6.34 -6.51 6.72
N ILE A 112 5.68 -7.57 6.23
CA ILE A 112 6.36 -8.64 5.48
C ILE A 112 6.40 -8.31 3.98
N TYR A 113 7.52 -8.65 3.35
CA TYR A 113 7.81 -8.42 1.92
C TYR A 113 7.94 -9.72 1.13
N GLU A 114 8.20 -10.84 1.79
CA GLU A 114 8.25 -12.18 1.17
C GLU A 114 7.57 -13.19 2.08
N LEU A 115 6.91 -14.19 1.50
CA LEU A 115 6.34 -15.32 2.23
C LEU A 115 6.50 -16.61 1.43
N MET A 116 7.08 -17.60 2.10
CA MET A 116 7.27 -18.96 1.61
C MET A 116 6.59 -19.95 2.55
N GLN A 117 6.07 -21.03 1.98
CA GLN A 117 5.46 -22.15 2.69
C GLN A 117 6.10 -23.44 2.22
N ASP A 118 6.68 -24.21 3.14
CA ASP A 118 7.31 -25.50 2.85
C ASP A 118 8.32 -25.39 1.67
N GLY A 119 9.08 -24.29 1.61
CA GLY A 119 10.02 -23.98 0.51
C GLY A 119 9.40 -23.41 -0.77
N ASN A 120 8.07 -23.33 -0.88
CA ASN A 120 7.38 -22.79 -2.05
C ASN A 120 7.03 -21.31 -1.86
N ILE A 121 7.25 -20.49 -2.88
CA ILE A 121 6.92 -19.06 -2.84
C ILE A 121 5.40 -18.89 -2.88
N VAL A 122 4.84 -18.32 -1.80
CA VAL A 122 3.44 -17.89 -1.76
C VAL A 122 3.33 -16.47 -2.31
N ARG A 123 4.24 -15.59 -1.88
CA ARG A 123 4.44 -14.22 -2.39
C ARG A 123 5.92 -13.87 -2.40
N SER A 124 6.45 -13.48 -3.56
CA SER A 124 7.85 -13.06 -3.70
C SER A 124 8.04 -11.60 -3.34
N TYR A 125 9.28 -11.26 -2.95
CA TYR A 125 9.74 -9.88 -2.81
C TYR A 125 9.54 -9.06 -4.11
N ASP A 126 9.85 -9.64 -5.28
CA ASP A 126 9.74 -8.94 -6.56
C ASP A 126 8.31 -8.47 -6.86
N VAL A 127 7.31 -9.29 -6.51
CA VAL A 127 5.90 -8.90 -6.65
C VAL A 127 5.58 -7.71 -5.74
N MET A 128 6.13 -7.67 -4.53
CA MET A 128 5.94 -6.51 -3.63
C MET A 128 6.55 -5.24 -4.22
N VAL A 129 7.79 -5.32 -4.73
CA VAL A 129 8.45 -4.18 -5.42
C VAL A 129 7.60 -3.68 -6.59
N GLU A 130 7.13 -4.58 -7.44
CA GLU A 130 6.30 -4.24 -8.59
C GLU A 130 5.00 -3.55 -8.17
N LYS A 131 4.29 -4.11 -7.18
CA LYS A 131 2.99 -3.58 -6.72
C LYS A 131 3.13 -2.24 -6.01
N TYR A 132 4.16 -2.04 -5.19
CA TYR A 132 4.43 -0.74 -4.55
C TYR A 132 4.77 0.32 -5.60
N ALA A 133 5.61 -0.03 -6.60
CA ALA A 133 5.91 0.87 -7.70
C ALA A 133 4.66 1.21 -8.55
N ALA A 134 3.81 0.22 -8.83
CA ALA A 134 2.56 0.41 -9.57
C ALA A 134 1.58 1.32 -8.80
N ASN A 135 1.44 1.12 -7.49
CA ASN A 135 0.58 1.95 -6.64
C ASN A 135 1.06 3.41 -6.60
N SER A 136 2.38 3.63 -6.49
CA SER A 136 2.94 4.98 -6.61
C SER A 136 2.67 5.59 -7.99
N ARG A 137 2.93 4.87 -9.07
CA ARG A 137 2.66 5.36 -10.43
C ARG A 137 1.20 5.78 -10.62
N LEU A 138 0.25 5.05 -10.03
CA LEU A 138 -1.16 5.43 -10.05
C LEU A 138 -1.39 6.81 -9.42
N ALA A 139 -0.78 7.08 -8.26
CA ALA A 139 -0.83 8.42 -7.65
C ALA A 139 -0.24 9.48 -8.59
N GLY A 140 0.88 9.19 -9.25
CA GLY A 140 1.49 10.08 -10.24
C GLY A 140 0.56 10.40 -11.41
N TRP A 141 -0.05 9.37 -12.01
CA TRP A 141 -1.01 9.52 -13.10
C TRP A 141 -2.26 10.29 -12.70
N MET A 142 -2.82 10.01 -11.53
CA MET A 142 -3.97 10.75 -11.00
C MET A 142 -3.61 12.22 -10.72
N GLY A 143 -2.40 12.47 -10.22
CA GLY A 143 -1.87 13.82 -10.02
C GLY A 143 -1.79 14.62 -11.32
N LEU A 144 -1.15 14.03 -12.34
CA LEU A 144 -1.05 14.65 -13.67
C LEU A 144 -2.42 14.88 -14.32
N GLY A 145 -3.31 13.88 -14.26
CA GLY A 145 -4.67 13.98 -14.78
C GLY A 145 -5.46 15.12 -14.14
N SER A 146 -5.31 15.31 -12.82
CA SER A 146 -5.95 16.42 -12.09
C SER A 146 -5.45 17.79 -12.56
N LEU A 147 -4.14 17.92 -12.82
CA LEU A 147 -3.55 19.16 -13.33
C LEU A 147 -4.04 19.48 -14.75
N ILE A 148 -4.06 18.49 -15.65
CA ILE A 148 -4.56 18.65 -17.02
C ILE A 148 -6.04 19.07 -16.99
N PHE A 149 -6.85 18.43 -16.16
CA PHE A 149 -8.26 18.77 -15.99
C PHE A 149 -8.44 20.21 -15.47
N SER A 150 -7.63 20.63 -14.49
CA SER A 150 -7.66 22.00 -13.95
C SER A 150 -7.29 23.05 -15.01
N ALA A 151 -6.32 22.76 -15.87
CA ALA A 151 -5.94 23.64 -16.98
C ALA A 151 -7.09 23.78 -17.99
N GLY A 152 -7.77 22.66 -18.31
CA GLY A 152 -8.97 22.67 -19.15
C GLY A 152 -10.08 23.56 -18.57
N LEU A 153 -10.35 23.46 -17.26
CA LEU A 153 -11.31 24.32 -16.57
C LEU A 153 -10.91 25.81 -16.64
N PHE A 154 -9.62 26.13 -16.48
CA PHE A 154 -9.13 27.49 -16.56
C PHE A 154 -9.24 28.09 -17.97
N LEU A 155 -8.93 27.30 -19.00
CA LEU A 155 -9.10 27.71 -20.41
C LEU A 155 -10.59 27.94 -20.74
N ALA A 156 -11.47 27.05 -20.30
CA ALA A 156 -12.92 27.20 -20.47
C ALA A 156 -13.44 28.46 -19.74
N TYR A 157 -12.95 28.72 -18.53
CA TYR A 157 -13.25 29.93 -17.77
C TYR A 157 -12.84 31.20 -18.54
N ASN A 158 -11.61 31.26 -19.04
CA ASN A 158 -11.10 32.42 -19.77
C ASN A 158 -11.85 32.67 -21.08
N ARG A 159 -12.15 31.61 -21.85
CA ARG A 159 -12.97 31.75 -23.07
C ARG A 159 -14.34 32.34 -22.78
N LYS A 160 -15.02 31.85 -21.73
CA LYS A 160 -16.35 32.35 -21.35
C LYS A 160 -16.30 33.77 -20.78
N LYS A 161 -15.20 34.16 -20.12
CA LYS A 161 -15.00 35.53 -19.62
C LYS A 161 -14.82 36.51 -20.77
N ASN A 162 -14.10 36.12 -21.82
CA ASN A 162 -13.83 36.99 -22.97
C ASN A 162 -15.00 37.07 -23.97
N ALA A 163 -15.98 36.18 -23.85
CA ALA A 163 -17.18 36.15 -24.71
C ALA A 163 -18.38 36.94 -24.12
N ASN A 164 -18.28 37.38 -22.86
CA ASN A 164 -19.24 38.24 -22.16
C ASN A 164 -18.64 39.61 -21.91
#